data_AF-A0A6G9QND2-F1
#
_entry.id   AF-A0A6G9QND2-F1
#
_cell.length_a   1.000
_cell.length_b   1.000
_cell.length_c   1.000
_cell.angle_alpha   90.00
_cell.angle_beta   90.00
_cell.angle_gamma   90.00
#
_symmetry.space_group_name_H-M   'P 1'
#
loop_
_entity.id
_entity.type
_entity.pdbx_description
1 polymer ?
#
loop_
_entity_poly.entity_id
_entity_poly.type
_entity_poly.pdbx_seq_one_letter_code
_entity_poly.pdbx_strand_id
1 'polypeptide(L)'
;MAIQHDCYQQITPEPLSVMQSKWHRSPQSCFVVEYKNQVIAYVLAHPWYQAKAPKLDMVLPSIKQADCLYIHDMAVSPKAQGLGIANKLVAEVKNAMTLLNFNGIGLIAIQGACAFWRKHQFSPLESLPSVLTDSLASYGADAHYLYFSEPANTPS
;
A
#
# COMPACT_ATOMS: atom_id res chain seq x y z
N MET A 1 -3.57 -14.12 -10.27
CA MET A 1 -2.21 -14.54 -9.86
C MET A 1 -2.32 -15.42 -8.62
N ALA A 2 -1.48 -16.46 -8.45
CA ALA A 2 -1.59 -17.42 -7.34
C ALA A 2 -1.55 -16.78 -5.94
N ILE A 3 -0.72 -15.75 -5.73
CA ILE A 3 -0.55 -15.11 -4.42
C ILE A 3 -1.82 -14.39 -3.93
N GLN A 4 -2.55 -13.68 -4.79
CA GLN A 4 -3.79 -13.01 -4.35
C GLN A 4 -4.84 -14.02 -3.91
N HIS A 5 -4.94 -15.16 -4.60
CA HIS A 5 -5.84 -16.25 -4.21
C HIS A 5 -5.40 -16.91 -2.89
N ASP A 6 -4.10 -17.01 -2.65
CA ASP A 6 -3.53 -17.60 -1.43
C ASP A 6 -3.58 -16.63 -0.23
N CYS A 7 -3.60 -15.31 -0.46
CA CYS A 7 -3.57 -14.28 0.58
C CYS A 7 -4.95 -13.69 0.91
N TYR A 8 -5.87 -13.63 -0.05
CA TYR A 8 -7.18 -13.01 0.11
C TYR A 8 -8.29 -14.04 -0.06
N GLN A 9 -8.90 -14.47 1.04
CA GLN A 9 -10.02 -15.43 1.01
C GLN A 9 -11.39 -14.75 0.85
N GLN A 10 -11.47 -13.42 0.98
CA GLN A 10 -12.73 -12.67 1.04
C GLN A 10 -12.79 -11.48 0.06
N ILE A 11 -11.77 -11.28 -0.79
CA ILE A 11 -11.71 -10.20 -1.77
C ILE A 11 -11.34 -10.81 -3.11
N THR A 12 -12.09 -10.48 -4.16
CA THR A 12 -11.80 -10.93 -5.52
C THR A 12 -10.40 -10.40 -5.94
N PRO A 13 -9.47 -11.28 -6.35
CA PRO A 13 -8.17 -10.87 -6.86
C PRO A 13 -8.30 -9.84 -8.00
N GLU A 14 -7.62 -8.69 -7.90
CA GLU A 14 -7.61 -7.69 -8.96
C GLU A 14 -7.06 -8.29 -10.28
N PRO A 15 -7.62 -7.93 -11.45
CA PRO A 15 -7.10 -8.40 -12.74
C PRO A 15 -5.63 -7.99 -12.96
N LEU A 16 -4.86 -8.85 -13.63
CA LEU A 16 -3.45 -8.61 -13.98
C LEU A 16 -3.24 -7.26 -14.68
N SER A 17 -4.16 -6.87 -15.56
CA SER A 17 -4.14 -5.59 -16.29
C SER A 17 -4.27 -4.37 -15.36
N VAL A 18 -5.03 -4.49 -14.26
CA VAL A 18 -5.17 -3.43 -13.26
C VAL A 18 -3.86 -3.28 -12.47
N MET A 19 -3.24 -4.40 -12.06
CA MET A 19 -1.93 -4.39 -11.41
C MET A 19 -0.83 -3.82 -12.32
N GLN A 20 -0.82 -4.22 -13.59
CA GLN A 20 0.12 -3.72 -14.59
C GLN A 20 -0.06 -2.21 -14.84
N SER A 21 -1.29 -1.69 -14.80
CA SER A 21 -1.54 -0.25 -14.94
C SER A 21 -0.93 0.57 -13.79
N LYS A 22 -0.88 0.00 -12.58
CA LYS A 22 -0.27 0.63 -11.40
C LYS A 22 1.26 0.61 -11.49
N TRP A 23 1.83 -0.52 -11.93
CA TRP A 23 3.25 -0.61 -12.23
C TRP A 23 3.69 0.36 -13.33
N HIS A 24 2.96 0.47 -14.44
CA HIS A 24 3.28 1.45 -15.49
C HIS A 24 3.21 2.90 -15.00
N ARG A 25 2.34 3.18 -14.02
CA ARG A 25 2.16 4.53 -13.46
C ARG A 25 3.29 4.91 -12.50
N SER A 26 3.82 3.96 -11.74
CA SER A 26 4.94 4.23 -10.83
C SER A 26 5.81 2.98 -10.64
N PRO A 27 6.64 2.64 -11.64
CA PRO A 27 7.49 1.45 -11.55
C PRO A 27 8.55 1.61 -10.45
N GLN A 28 8.86 2.85 -10.07
CA GLN A 28 9.86 3.21 -9.05
C GLN A 28 9.38 2.93 -7.62
N SER A 29 8.09 2.72 -7.39
CA SER A 29 7.51 2.41 -6.08
C SER A 29 6.79 1.05 -6.03
N CYS A 30 6.93 0.23 -7.07
CA CYS A 30 6.35 -1.11 -7.14
C CYS A 30 7.46 -2.15 -7.13
N PHE A 31 7.39 -3.11 -6.20
CA PHE A 31 8.45 -4.12 -6.02
C PHE A 31 7.87 -5.53 -6.03
N VAL A 32 8.67 -6.47 -6.53
CA VAL A 32 8.35 -7.89 -6.62
C VAL A 32 9.50 -8.70 -6.03
N VAL A 33 9.19 -9.75 -5.28
CA VAL A 33 10.17 -10.71 -4.76
C VAL A 33 9.94 -12.06 -5.41
N GLU A 34 11.00 -12.58 -6.02
CA GLU A 34 10.98 -13.88 -6.67
C GLU A 34 11.84 -14.91 -5.93
N TYR A 35 11.39 -16.16 -5.92
CA TYR A 35 12.18 -17.30 -5.47
C TYR A 35 11.94 -18.47 -6.42
N LYS A 36 13.02 -19.05 -6.97
CA LYS A 36 12.97 -20.13 -7.97
C LYS A 36 12.01 -19.81 -9.14
N ASN A 37 12.13 -18.61 -9.71
CA ASN A 37 11.30 -18.11 -10.82
C ASN A 37 9.79 -18.02 -10.51
N GLN A 38 9.42 -17.99 -9.24
CA GLN A 38 8.04 -17.75 -8.80
C GLN A 38 8.00 -16.46 -7.99
N VAL A 39 7.03 -15.59 -8.31
CA VAL A 39 6.73 -14.45 -7.45
C VAL A 39 6.19 -14.99 -6.12
N ILE A 40 6.83 -14.59 -5.02
CA ILE A 40 6.45 -14.99 -3.65
C ILE A 40 5.97 -13.81 -2.81
N ALA A 41 6.21 -12.57 -3.24
CA ALA A 41 5.63 -11.38 -2.64
C ALA A 41 5.66 -10.20 -3.62
N TYR A 42 4.84 -9.18 -3.37
CA TYR A 42 4.88 -7.91 -4.08
C TYR A 42 4.33 -6.77 -3.22
N VAL A 43 4.64 -5.54 -3.65
CA VAL A 43 3.97 -4.32 -3.20
C VAL A 43 3.70 -3.42 -4.41
N LEU A 44 2.49 -2.88 -4.45
CA LEU A 44 2.06 -1.89 -5.43
C LEU A 44 1.82 -0.58 -4.70
N ALA A 45 2.67 0.42 -4.97
CA ALA A 45 2.48 1.76 -4.48
C ALA A 45 2.54 2.77 -5.62
N HIS A 46 1.86 3.90 -5.44
CA HIS A 46 1.84 4.98 -6.43
C HIS A 46 1.70 6.35 -5.75
N PRO A 47 2.10 7.44 -6.41
CA PRO A 47 1.80 8.80 -5.95
C PRO A 47 0.28 9.00 -5.78
N TRP A 48 -0.12 9.68 -4.72
CA TRP A 48 -1.52 9.93 -4.40
C TRP A 48 -1.68 11.16 -3.49
N TYR A 49 -2.91 11.36 -2.99
CA TYR A 49 -3.25 12.38 -2.01
C TYR A 49 -3.41 11.77 -0.61
N GLN A 50 -2.81 12.41 0.38
CA GLN A 50 -3.01 12.12 1.79
C GLN A 50 -4.49 12.25 2.14
N ALA A 51 -4.95 11.35 3.02
CA ALA A 51 -6.32 11.30 3.50
C ALA A 51 -7.37 11.15 2.38
N LYS A 52 -6.97 10.58 1.23
CA LYS A 52 -7.89 10.10 0.19
C LYS A 52 -7.55 8.66 -0.13
N ALA A 53 -8.54 7.79 -0.11
CA ALA A 53 -8.41 6.43 -0.64
C ALA A 53 -9.18 6.36 -1.97
N PRO A 54 -8.60 5.81 -3.04
CA PRO A 54 -9.40 5.40 -4.19
C PRO A 54 -10.45 4.39 -3.70
N LYS A 55 -11.61 4.27 -4.36
CA LYS A 55 -12.49 3.14 -4.05
C LYS A 55 -11.88 1.86 -4.61
N LEU A 56 -12.17 0.74 -3.95
CA LEU A 56 -11.84 -0.59 -4.48
C LEU A 56 -12.47 -0.76 -5.88
N ASP A 57 -11.80 -1.50 -6.77
CA ASP A 57 -12.26 -1.81 -8.14
C ASP A 57 -12.42 -0.65 -9.13
N MET A 58 -11.88 0.53 -8.84
CA MET A 58 -11.84 1.64 -9.81
C MET A 58 -10.48 1.82 -10.45
N VAL A 59 -10.48 2.07 -11.77
CA VAL A 59 -9.30 2.59 -12.47
C VAL A 59 -8.92 3.91 -11.81
N LEU A 60 -7.69 4.00 -11.33
CA LEU A 60 -7.19 5.20 -10.67
C LEU A 60 -7.29 6.39 -11.65
N PRO A 61 -7.99 7.49 -11.29
CA PRO A 61 -8.01 8.69 -12.12
C PRO A 61 -6.59 9.20 -12.38
N SER A 62 -6.41 9.90 -13.49
CA SER A 62 -5.19 10.68 -13.68
C SER A 62 -5.14 11.77 -12.62
N ILE A 63 -4.04 11.84 -11.87
CA ILE A 63 -3.81 12.90 -10.88
C ILE A 63 -2.81 13.89 -11.46
N LYS A 64 -3.07 15.19 -11.27
CA LYS A 64 -2.16 16.25 -11.71
C LYS A 64 -1.02 16.48 -10.72
N GLN A 65 -1.26 16.16 -9.45
CA GLN A 65 -0.35 16.36 -8.33
C GLN A 65 -0.54 15.22 -7.32
N ALA A 66 0.49 14.97 -6.52
CA ALA A 66 0.47 14.05 -5.41
C ALA A 66 1.25 14.70 -4.26
N ASP A 67 0.89 14.37 -3.02
CA ASP A 67 1.56 14.86 -1.80
C ASP A 67 2.13 13.70 -0.95
N CYS A 68 1.77 12.45 -1.27
CA CYS A 68 2.30 11.26 -0.62
C CYS A 68 2.44 10.08 -1.60
N LEU A 69 3.19 9.05 -1.17
CA LEU A 69 3.00 7.71 -1.75
C LEU A 69 1.79 7.03 -1.11
N TYR A 70 1.18 6.11 -1.84
CA TYR A 70 0.07 5.30 -1.34
C TYR A 70 0.31 3.84 -1.65
N ILE A 71 0.33 2.99 -0.62
CA ILE A 71 0.39 1.54 -0.78
C ILE A 71 -1.02 1.07 -1.09
N HIS A 72 -1.23 0.65 -2.33
CA HIS A 72 -2.52 0.14 -2.78
C HIS A 72 -2.72 -1.31 -2.36
N ASP A 73 -1.70 -2.13 -2.56
CA ASP A 73 -1.75 -3.56 -2.22
C ASP A 73 -0.34 -4.07 -1.87
N MET A 74 -0.27 -4.96 -0.89
CA MET A 74 0.94 -5.65 -0.51
C MET A 74 0.58 -7.06 -0.08
N ALA A 75 1.18 -8.06 -0.73
CA ALA A 75 0.92 -9.46 -0.43
C ALA A 75 2.22 -10.24 -0.31
N VAL A 76 2.25 -11.16 0.65
CA VAL A 76 3.35 -12.11 0.86
C VAL A 76 2.75 -13.50 0.92
N SER A 77 3.24 -14.41 0.07
CA SER A 77 2.79 -15.79 0.04
C SER A 77 2.88 -16.42 1.43
N PRO A 78 1.87 -17.21 1.86
CA PRO A 78 1.91 -17.95 3.12
C PRO A 78 3.17 -18.82 3.25
N LYS A 79 3.65 -19.37 2.14
CA LYS A 79 4.86 -20.21 2.05
C LYS A 79 6.17 -19.43 2.33
N ALA A 80 6.10 -18.10 2.35
CA ALA A 80 7.22 -17.20 2.57
C ALA A 80 7.09 -16.38 3.87
N GLN A 81 6.12 -16.71 4.73
CA GLN A 81 5.96 -16.08 6.03
C GLN A 81 7.16 -16.35 6.95
N GLY A 82 7.41 -15.45 7.90
CA GLY A 82 8.54 -15.54 8.83
C GLY A 82 9.92 -15.19 8.26
N LEU A 83 10.04 -14.98 6.94
CA LEU A 83 11.31 -14.64 6.28
C LEU A 83 11.65 -13.13 6.27
N GLY A 84 10.85 -12.30 6.94
CA GLY A 84 11.04 -10.84 6.99
C GLY A 84 10.79 -10.13 5.65
N ILE A 85 10.17 -10.77 4.66
CA ILE A 85 9.94 -10.21 3.32
C ILE A 85 9.02 -8.98 3.38
N ALA A 86 7.95 -9.02 4.19
CA ALA A 86 7.06 -7.87 4.37
C ALA A 86 7.85 -6.64 4.86
N ASN A 87 8.76 -6.83 5.82
CA ASN A 87 9.57 -5.74 6.36
C ASN A 87 10.49 -5.14 5.30
N LYS A 88 11.06 -5.98 4.43
CA LYS A 88 11.89 -5.52 3.30
C LYS A 88 11.07 -4.71 2.30
N LEU A 89 9.88 -5.20 1.92
CA LEU A 89 8.98 -4.46 1.02
C LEU A 89 8.60 -3.09 1.59
N VAL A 90 8.27 -3.00 2.88
CA VAL A 90 7.98 -1.71 3.52
C VAL A 90 9.20 -0.78 3.48
N ALA A 91 10.41 -1.29 3.70
CA ALA A 91 11.63 -0.49 3.59
C ALA A 91 11.86 0.02 2.16
N GLU A 92 11.64 -0.80 1.14
CA GLU A 92 11.76 -0.37 -0.27
C GLU A 92 10.75 0.72 -0.63
N VAL A 93 9.50 0.64 -0.12
CA VAL A 93 8.52 1.72 -0.33
C VAL A 93 8.93 3.00 0.38
N LYS A 94 9.51 2.92 1.59
CA LYS A 94 10.06 4.11 2.28
C LYS A 94 11.23 4.72 1.51
N ASN A 95 12.12 3.92 0.95
CA ASN A 95 13.20 4.42 0.09
C ASN A 95 12.63 5.11 -1.17
N ALA A 96 11.62 4.49 -1.81
CA ALA A 96 10.95 5.08 -2.96
C ALA A 96 10.25 6.41 -2.63
N MET A 97 9.64 6.51 -1.44
CA MET A 97 9.03 7.74 -0.94
C MET A 97 10.06 8.89 -0.92
N THR A 98 11.23 8.64 -0.32
CA THR A 98 12.31 9.63 -0.24
C THR A 98 12.86 9.99 -1.64
N LEU A 99 13.09 8.99 -2.51
CA LEU A 99 13.58 9.23 -3.88
C LEU A 99 12.61 10.05 -4.74
N LEU A 100 11.31 9.91 -4.47
CA LEU A 100 10.24 10.67 -5.15
C LEU A 100 9.94 12.02 -4.48
N ASN A 101 10.70 12.41 -3.44
CA ASN A 101 10.53 13.64 -2.66
C ASN A 101 9.16 13.76 -1.97
N PHE A 102 8.60 12.63 -1.53
CA PHE A 102 7.44 12.62 -0.64
C PHE A 102 7.89 12.49 0.82
N ASN A 103 7.08 13.02 1.74
CA ASN A 103 7.35 12.96 3.18
C ASN A 103 6.38 12.02 3.92
N GLY A 104 5.56 11.24 3.19
CA GLY A 104 4.65 10.30 3.81
C GLY A 104 4.06 9.25 2.89
N ILE A 105 3.45 8.25 3.52
CA ILE A 105 2.85 7.08 2.90
C ILE A 105 1.48 6.82 3.50
N GLY A 106 0.43 6.78 2.67
CA GLY A 106 -0.91 6.35 3.06
C GLY A 106 -1.23 4.91 2.67
N LEU A 107 -2.14 4.27 3.40
CA LEU A 107 -2.71 2.95 3.06
C LEU A 107 -4.05 2.71 3.76
N ILE A 108 -4.83 1.75 3.26
CA ILE A 108 -5.91 1.11 4.03
C ILE A 108 -5.42 -0.22 4.56
N ALA A 109 -5.47 -0.39 5.89
CA ALA A 109 -5.29 -1.66 6.56
C ALA A 109 -6.64 -2.37 6.67
N ILE A 110 -6.73 -3.59 6.15
CA ILE A 110 -7.91 -4.45 6.20
C ILE A 110 -7.57 -5.77 6.90
N GLN A 111 -8.59 -6.57 7.25
CA GLN A 111 -8.43 -7.96 7.74
C GLN A 111 -7.42 -8.11 8.90
N GLY A 112 -7.44 -7.18 9.85
CA GLY A 112 -6.56 -7.23 11.04
C GLY A 112 -5.10 -6.80 10.80
N ALA A 113 -4.75 -6.30 9.61
CA ALA A 113 -3.39 -5.87 9.29
C ALA A 113 -2.90 -4.65 10.10
N CYS A 114 -3.75 -3.95 10.85
CA CYS A 114 -3.39 -2.74 11.59
C CYS A 114 -2.19 -2.94 12.53
N ALA A 115 -2.12 -4.08 13.23
CA ALA A 115 -1.04 -4.37 14.17
C ALA A 115 0.33 -4.51 13.46
N PHE A 116 0.33 -5.05 12.23
CA PHE A 116 1.52 -5.11 11.40
C PHE A 116 1.99 -3.69 11.01
N TRP A 117 1.07 -2.86 10.49
CA TRP A 117 1.41 -1.50 10.04
C TRP A 117 1.86 -0.58 11.17
N ARG A 118 1.27 -0.70 12.37
CA ARG A 118 1.71 0.05 13.55
C ARG A 118 3.16 -0.25 13.95
N LYS A 119 3.63 -1.50 13.80
CA LYS A 119 5.05 -1.85 14.02
C LYS A 119 5.98 -1.15 13.03
N HIS A 120 5.46 -0.78 11.86
CA HIS A 120 6.16 0.01 10.85
C HIS A 120 5.96 1.53 10.96
N GLN A 121 5.45 1.99 12.12
CA GLN A 121 5.20 3.40 12.47
C GLN A 121 4.08 4.05 11.67
N PHE A 122 3.16 3.27 11.10
CA PHE A 122 1.93 3.81 10.54
C PHE A 122 0.89 3.99 11.66
N SER A 123 0.30 5.16 11.75
CA SER A 123 -0.74 5.48 12.72
C SER A 123 -2.02 5.95 12.04
N PRO A 124 -3.20 5.79 12.68
CA PRO A 124 -4.40 6.46 12.23
C PRO A 124 -4.19 7.99 12.20
N LEU A 125 -4.88 8.68 11.30
CA LEU A 125 -4.99 10.14 11.38
C LEU A 125 -5.90 10.53 12.55
N GLU A 126 -5.61 11.66 13.20
CA GLU A 126 -6.43 12.19 14.30
C GLU A 126 -7.85 12.54 13.85
N SER A 127 -7.98 12.99 12.60
CA SER A 127 -9.26 13.30 11.98
C SER A 127 -9.28 12.78 10.54
N LEU A 128 -10.35 12.07 10.17
CA LEU A 128 -10.58 11.58 8.83
C LEU A 128 -11.59 12.48 8.11
N PRO A 129 -11.30 12.98 6.90
CA PRO A 129 -12.28 13.67 6.09
C PRO A 129 -13.48 12.75 5.78
N SER A 130 -14.69 13.31 5.73
CA SER A 130 -15.92 12.54 5.44
C SER A 130 -15.84 11.70 4.16
N VAL A 131 -15.22 12.25 3.11
CA VAL A 131 -15.01 11.55 1.83
C VAL A 131 -14.19 10.26 1.99
N LEU A 132 -13.23 10.24 2.92
CA LEU A 132 -12.43 9.05 3.20
C LEU A 132 -13.23 8.03 4.00
N THR A 133 -14.07 8.47 4.94
CA THR A 133 -14.97 7.61 5.71
C THR A 133 -15.92 6.84 4.80
N ASP A 134 -16.49 7.49 3.78
CA ASP A 134 -17.36 6.83 2.79
C ASP A 134 -16.60 5.79 1.95
N SER A 135 -15.36 6.09 1.54
CA SER A 135 -14.51 5.14 0.83
C SER A 135 -14.15 3.94 1.71
N LEU A 136 -13.81 4.16 2.98
CA LEU A 136 -13.45 3.10 3.95
C LEU A 136 -14.55 2.05 4.10
N ALA A 137 -15.82 2.47 4.07
CA ALA A 137 -16.95 1.53 4.13
C ALA A 137 -16.95 0.50 3.00
N SER A 138 -16.39 0.83 1.82
CA SER A 138 -16.25 -0.11 0.70
C SER A 138 -15.17 -1.17 0.90
N TYR A 139 -14.25 -0.98 1.86
CA TYR A 139 -13.17 -1.92 2.20
C TYR A 139 -13.55 -2.90 3.31
N GLY A 140 -14.74 -2.75 3.91
CA GLY A 140 -15.24 -3.57 5.02
C GLY A 140 -15.20 -2.85 6.37
N ALA A 141 -15.93 -3.39 7.34
CA ALA A 141 -16.14 -2.76 8.65
C ALA A 141 -14.85 -2.54 9.47
N ASP A 142 -13.83 -3.37 9.26
CA ASP A 142 -12.54 -3.31 9.96
C ASP A 142 -11.45 -2.54 9.19
N ALA A 143 -11.82 -1.80 8.14
CA ALA A 143 -10.88 -1.02 7.34
C ALA A 143 -10.42 0.23 8.09
N HIS A 144 -9.10 0.42 8.18
CA HIS A 144 -8.49 1.58 8.83
C HIS A 144 -7.54 2.28 7.88
N TYR A 145 -7.75 3.58 7.64
CA TYR A 145 -6.73 4.40 7.00
C TYR A 145 -5.58 4.63 7.97
N LEU A 146 -4.36 4.33 7.54
CA LEU A 146 -3.14 4.59 8.30
C LEU A 146 -2.17 5.43 7.48
N TYR A 147 -1.37 6.22 8.18
CA TYR A 147 -0.39 7.12 7.58
C TYR A 147 0.95 6.98 8.29
N PHE A 148 2.02 6.96 7.50
CA PHE A 148 3.39 7.17 7.95
C PHE A 148 3.84 8.53 7.45
N SER A 149 4.45 9.32 8.33
CA SER A 149 5.15 10.56 7.96
C SER A 149 6.61 10.42 8.35
N GLU A 150 7.52 10.78 7.45
CA GLU A 150 8.92 10.95 7.83
C GLU A 150 8.99 12.12 8.84
N PRO A 151 9.69 11.96 9.97
CA PRO A 151 9.89 13.08 10.89
C PRO A 151 10.56 14.22 10.12
N ALA A 152 10.07 15.45 10.32
CA ALA A 152 10.69 16.62 9.73
C ALA A 152 12.18 16.59 10.06
N ASN A 153 13.03 16.56 9.03
CA ASN A 153 14.46 16.55 9.20
C ASN A 153 14.83 17.94 9.74
N THR A 154 14.85 18.11 11.06
CA THR A 154 15.37 19.33 11.69
C THR A 154 16.85 19.39 11.32
N PRO A 155 17.30 20.35 10.50
CA PRO A 155 18.72 20.50 10.25
C PRO A 155 19.37 20.79 11.61
N SER A 156 20.37 19.99 11.96
CA SER A 156 21.24 20.25 13.11
C SER A 156 22.11 21.47 12.86
#